data_AF-A0A7K0L3Q7-F1
#
_entry.id   AF-A0A7K0L3Q7-F1
#
_cell.length_a   1.000
_cell.length_b   1.000
_cell.length_c   1.000
_cell.angle_alpha   90.00
_cell.angle_beta   90.00
_cell.angle_gamma   90.00
#
_symmetry.space_group_name_H-M   'P 1'
#
loop_
_entity.id
_entity.type
_entity.pdbx_description
1 polymer ?
#
loop_
_entity_poly.entity_id
_entity_poly.type
_entity_poly.pdbx_seq_one_letter_code
_entity_poly.pdbx_strand_id
1 'polypeptide(L)' 'MSKRLEGRVAVITGAGSGIGYATALRLASEGAHV' A
#
# COMPACT_ATOMS: atom_id res chain seq x y z
N MET A 1 8.92 -15.58 4.75
CA MET A 1 8.57 -14.23 5.25
C MET A 1 7.10 -14.02 4.93
N SER A 2 6.23 -13.96 5.94
CA SER A 2 4.82 -13.60 5.72
C SER A 2 4.75 -12.12 5.38
N LYS A 3 3.94 -11.77 4.37
CA LYS A 3 3.71 -10.38 4.01
C LYS A 3 2.76 -9.75 5.04
N ARG A 4 3.20 -8.69 5.71
CA ARG A 4 2.52 -8.08 6.87
C ARG A 4 1.04 -7.72 6.61
N LEU A 5 0.71 -7.35 5.38
CA LEU A 5 -0.61 -6.85 4.99
C LEU A 5 -1.33 -7.76 3.99
N GLU A 6 -0.90 -9.02 3.86
CA GLU A 6 -1.49 -9.97 2.93
C GLU A 6 -3.02 -10.11 3.14
N GLY A 7 -3.77 -9.90 2.05
CA GLY A 7 -5.24 -9.99 2.05
C GLY A 7 -5.96 -8.80 2.69
N ARG A 8 -5.26 -7.72 3.06
CA ARG A 8 -5.87 -6.50 3.60
C ARG A 8 -6.13 -5.49 2.47
N VAL A 9 -7.18 -4.69 2.62
CA VAL A 9 -7.47 -3.55 1.72
C VAL A 9 -7.03 -2.26 2.40
N ALA A 10 -6.30 -1.40 1.68
CA ALA A 10 -5.84 -0.10 2.18
C ALA A 10 -6.32 1.02 1.24
N VAL A 11 -7.05 2.00 1.79
CA VAL A 11 -7.48 3.19 1.05
C VAL A 11 -6.52 4.33 1.37
N ILE A 12 -5.88 4.90 0.35
CA ILE A 12 -4.98 6.05 0.49
C ILE A 12 -5.49 7.22 -0.35
N THR A 13 -5.67 8.37 0.29
CA THR A 13 -6.01 9.62 -0.39
C THR A 13 -4.73 10.34 -0.86
N GLY A 14 -4.83 11.12 -1.94
CA GLY A 14 -3.67 11.84 -2.48
C GLY A 14 -2.56 10.93 -3.05
N ALA A 15 -2.88 9.70 -3.44
CA ALA A 15 -1.90 8.71 -3.93
C ALA A 15 -1.40 8.95 -5.37
N GLY A 16 -1.80 10.07 -6.01
CA GLY A 16 -1.39 10.38 -7.37
C GLY A 16 0.08 10.78 -7.53
N SER A 17 0.75 11.23 -6.45
CA SER A 17 2.19 11.55 -6.46
C SER A 17 2.76 11.62 -5.04
N GLY A 18 4.07 11.89 -4.94
CA GLY A 18 4.74 12.19 -3.67
C GLY A 18 4.59 11.10 -2.62
N ILE A 19 4.31 11.51 -1.37
CA ILE A 19 4.23 10.61 -0.21
C ILE A 19 3.09 9.60 -0.36
N GLY A 20 1.93 10.03 -0.86
CA GLY A 20 0.78 9.13 -1.05
C GLY A 20 1.10 7.99 -2.00
N TYR A 21 1.75 8.30 -3.13
CA TYR A 21 2.18 7.30 -4.11
C TYR A 21 3.24 6.33 -3.54
N ALA A 22 4.26 6.87 -2.88
CA ALA A 22 5.30 6.03 -2.25
C ALA A 22 4.72 5.11 -1.16
N THR A 23 3.73 5.61 -0.41
CA THR A 23 3.00 4.83 0.60
C THR A 23 2.21 3.70 -0.04
N ALA A 24 1.47 3.97 -1.12
CA ALA A 24 0.71 2.96 -1.85
C ALA A 24 1.62 1.82 -2.35
N LEU A 25 2.77 2.16 -2.95
CA LEU A 25 3.76 1.16 -3.40
C LEU A 25 4.29 0.31 -2.25
N ARG A 26 4.61 0.93 -1.11
CA ARG A 26 5.11 0.20 0.05
C ARG A 26 4.07 -0.77 0.58
N LEU A 27 2.83 -0.33 0.74
CA LEU A 27 1.75 -1.18 1.27
C LEU A 27 1.41 -2.33 0.31
N ALA A 28 1.40 -2.08 -1.00
CA ALA A 28 1.22 -3.13 -2.01
C ALA A 28 2.37 -4.17 -1.96
N SER A 29 3.61 -3.74 -1.73
CA SER A 29 4.75 -4.65 -1.57
C SER A 29 4.60 -5.59 -0.35
N GLU A 30 3.89 -5.11 0.67
CA GLU A 30 3.54 -5.86 1.87
C GLU A 30 2.25 -6.69 1.74
N GLY A 31 1.65 -6.78 0.54
CA GLY A 31 0.53 -7.67 0.23
C GLY A 31 -0.86 -7.04 0.36
N ALA A 32 -0.95 -5.73 0.60
CA ALA A 32 -2.23 -5.03 0.59
C ALA A 32 -2.79 -4.89 -0.83
N HIS A 33 -4.10 -4.95 -0.96
CA HIS A 33 -4.82 -4.39 -2.11
C HIS A 33 -5.03 -2.90 -1.85
N VAL A 34 -4.55 -2.06 -2.78
CA VAL A 34 -4.42 -0.61 -2.61
C VAL A 34 -5.21 0.11 -3.69
#